data_AF-A0A317K0U0-F1
#
_entry.id   AF-A0A317K0U0-F1
#
_cell.length_a   1.000
_cell.length_b   1.000
_cell.length_c   1.000
_cell.angle_alpha   90.00
_cell.angle_beta   90.00
_cell.angle_gamma   90.00
#
_symmetry.space_group_name_H-M   'P 1'
#
loop_
_entity.id
_entity.type
_entity.pdbx_description
1 polymer ?
#
loop_
_entity_poly.entity_id
_entity_poly.type
_entity_poly.pdbx_seq_one_letter_code
_entity_poly.pdbx_strand_id
1 'polypeptide(L)'
;MSLPATGAATLAPRRSSRFVAWVRAWRAGLVPFDEVADEIAGDEEHMVADAPGTWTDVPLRDALPALAKLTPDQIRLVLPAPGDPRGLPGPGDFAGAALLAGEAVIASGLGLIPEVRTHTSGSGMTFETVLWRVYPLPTDAPAASLATPGAAEAEAELAAALAETTAALTRL
;
A
#
# COMPACT_ATOMS: atom_id res chain seq x y z
N MET A 1 22.05 -29.45 18.73
CA MET A 1 21.40 -29.02 17.47
C MET A 1 20.55 -27.80 17.82
N SER A 2 21.16 -26.61 17.75
CA SER A 2 20.51 -25.35 18.12
C SER A 2 19.63 -24.88 16.97
N LEU A 3 18.34 -24.68 17.24
CA LEU A 3 17.45 -23.95 16.34
C LEU A 3 17.92 -22.49 16.26
N PRO A 4 17.96 -21.87 15.07
CA PRO A 4 18.25 -20.45 14.98
C PRO A 4 17.12 -19.67 15.66
N ALA A 5 17.47 -18.72 16.51
CA ALA A 5 16.52 -17.77 17.07
C ALA A 5 15.92 -16.96 15.91
N THR A 6 14.62 -17.10 15.68
CA THR A 6 13.84 -16.18 14.85
C THR A 6 13.98 -14.80 15.47
N GLY A 7 14.90 -14.00 14.95
CA GLY A 7 15.00 -12.60 15.30
C GLY A 7 13.66 -11.97 15.01
N ALA A 8 12.93 -11.57 16.05
CA ALA A 8 11.86 -10.60 15.90
C ALA A 8 12.56 -9.29 15.50
N ALA A 9 12.83 -9.15 14.21
CA ALA A 9 13.15 -7.86 13.63
C ALA A 9 11.90 -7.02 13.91
N THR A 10 12.02 -6.06 14.82
CA THR A 10 11.06 -4.97 14.94
C THR A 10 11.11 -4.22 13.61
N LEU A 11 10.37 -4.71 12.62
CA LEU A 11 10.24 -4.05 11.34
C LEU A 11 9.63 -2.68 11.66
N ALA A 12 10.36 -1.61 11.32
CA ALA A 12 9.81 -0.27 11.37
C ALA A 12 8.44 -0.30 10.66
N PRO A 13 7.37 0.21 11.29
CA PRO A 13 6.04 0.15 10.70
C PRO A 13 6.08 0.82 9.32
N ARG A 14 5.53 0.14 8.31
CA ARG A 14 5.45 0.66 6.93
C ARG A 14 4.69 1.99 6.94
N ARG A 15 5.10 2.93 6.09
CA ARG A 15 4.49 4.27 6.05
C ARG A 15 3.00 4.20 5.74
N SER A 16 2.61 3.29 4.84
CA SER A 16 1.21 3.01 4.47
C SER A 16 0.42 2.40 5.63
N SER A 17 1.04 1.59 6.48
CA SER A 17 0.37 1.06 7.69
C SER A 17 0.05 2.17 8.67
N ARG A 18 1.01 3.07 8.91
CA ARG A 18 0.83 4.25 9.77
C ARG A 18 -0.22 5.20 9.20
N PHE A 19 -0.14 5.48 7.90
CA PHE A 19 -1.13 6.28 7.17
C PHE A 19 -2.54 5.73 7.37
N VAL A 20 -2.76 4.45 7.06
CA VAL A 20 -4.08 3.82 7.15
C VAL A 20 -4.60 3.82 8.58
N ALA A 21 -3.76 3.53 9.57
CA ALA A 21 -4.17 3.51 10.98
C ALA A 21 -4.70 4.88 11.43
N TRP A 22 -3.94 5.95 11.19
CA TRP A 22 -4.30 7.31 11.63
C TRP A 22 -5.47 7.89 10.84
N VAL A 23 -5.51 7.73 9.52
CA VAL A 23 -6.66 8.20 8.73
C VAL A 23 -7.93 7.44 9.13
N ARG A 24 -7.88 6.13 9.35
CA ARG A 24 -9.06 5.38 9.83
C ARG A 24 -9.50 5.81 11.23
N ALA A 25 -8.56 6.04 12.15
CA ALA A 25 -8.88 6.54 13.49
C ALA A 25 -9.59 7.90 13.43
N TRP A 26 -9.10 8.82 12.59
CA TRP A 26 -9.75 10.10 12.34
C TRP A 26 -11.14 9.94 11.74
N ARG A 27 -11.28 9.08 10.72
CA ARG A 27 -12.58 8.82 10.08
C ARG A 27 -13.58 8.09 10.99
N ALA A 28 -13.08 7.40 12.02
CA ALA A 28 -13.89 6.81 13.08
C ALA A 28 -14.21 7.78 14.23
N GLY A 29 -13.69 9.02 14.19
CA GLY A 29 -13.89 10.02 15.24
C GLY A 29 -13.10 9.76 16.53
N LEU A 30 -12.06 8.92 16.47
CA LEU A 30 -11.24 8.55 17.63
C LEU A 30 -10.13 9.56 17.92
N VAL A 31 -9.71 10.33 16.91
CA VAL A 31 -8.65 11.34 16.99
C VAL A 31 -9.08 12.59 16.22
N PRO A 32 -8.64 13.79 16.62
CA PRO A 32 -8.97 15.02 15.92
C PRO A 32 -8.14 15.15 14.62
N PHE A 33 -8.60 15.97 13.67
CA PHE A 33 -8.00 16.08 12.33
C PHE A 33 -6.59 16.70 12.34
N ASP A 34 -6.36 17.65 13.24
CA ASP A 34 -5.14 18.45 13.35
C ASP A 34 -3.90 17.60 13.66
N GLU A 35 -4.06 16.52 14.41
CA GLU A 35 -2.97 15.59 14.78
C GLU A 35 -2.61 14.60 13.66
N VAL A 36 -3.54 14.32 12.73
CA VAL A 36 -3.41 13.19 11.78
C VAL A 36 -2.17 13.30 10.89
N ALA A 37 -1.92 14.48 10.33
CA ALA A 37 -0.80 14.65 9.41
C ALA A 37 0.55 14.48 10.13
N ASP A 38 0.66 15.03 11.34
CA ASP A 38 1.89 15.02 12.12
C ASP A 38 2.18 13.61 12.64
N GLU A 39 1.15 12.86 13.03
CA GLU A 39 1.29 11.46 13.44
C GLU A 39 1.64 10.51 12.27
N ILE A 40 1.11 10.79 11.07
CA ILE A 40 1.48 10.06 9.85
C ILE A 40 2.90 10.40 9.40
N ALA A 41 3.36 11.64 9.63
CA ALA A 41 4.70 12.10 9.25
C ALA A 41 5.76 11.65 10.26
N GLY A 42 5.49 11.75 11.56
CA GLY A 42 6.48 11.53 12.62
C GLY A 42 7.65 12.48 12.40
N ASP A 43 8.85 11.92 12.24
CA ASP A 43 10.08 12.70 12.02
C ASP A 43 10.40 12.94 10.53
N GLU A 44 9.51 12.55 9.62
CA GLU A 44 9.71 12.63 8.16
C GLU A 44 8.91 13.78 7.54
N GLU A 45 9.44 14.41 6.49
CA GLU A 45 8.67 15.38 5.70
C GLU A 45 7.74 14.63 4.72
N HIS A 46 6.44 14.95 4.74
CA HIS A 46 5.44 14.27 3.91
C HIS A 46 4.71 15.25 2.97
N MET A 47 4.80 14.95 1.67
CA MET A 47 4.15 15.69 0.59
C MET A 47 3.21 14.76 -0.20
N VAL A 48 2.28 15.31 -0.96
CA VAL A 48 1.35 14.56 -1.82
C VAL A 48 1.40 15.13 -3.23
N ALA A 49 1.70 14.29 -4.21
CA ALA A 49 1.64 14.62 -5.62
C ALA A 49 0.30 14.19 -6.22
N ASP A 50 -0.14 14.92 -7.25
CA ASP A 50 -1.31 14.60 -8.05
C ASP A 50 -2.61 14.54 -7.22
N ALA A 51 -2.66 15.28 -6.10
CA ALA A 51 -3.83 15.33 -5.23
C ALA A 51 -5.03 15.99 -5.97
N PRO A 52 -6.27 15.49 -5.79
CA PRO A 52 -7.44 16.02 -6.48
C PRO A 52 -7.62 17.53 -6.25
N GLY A 53 -7.71 18.29 -7.36
CA GLY A 53 -7.92 19.74 -7.31
C GLY A 53 -6.65 20.58 -7.04
N THR A 54 -5.48 19.95 -7.05
CA THR A 54 -4.18 20.63 -6.89
C THR A 54 -3.39 20.61 -8.21
N TRP A 55 -2.45 21.54 -8.35
CA TRP A 55 -1.59 21.69 -9.55
C TRP A 55 -0.11 21.50 -9.24
N THR A 56 0.23 21.32 -7.97
CA THR A 56 1.59 21.17 -7.44
C THR A 56 1.57 20.14 -6.32
N ASP A 57 2.72 19.61 -5.96
CA ASP A 57 2.88 18.84 -4.72
C ASP A 57 2.43 19.70 -3.53
N VAL A 58 1.60 19.13 -2.64
CA VAL A 58 1.07 19.81 -1.45
C VAL A 58 1.47 19.09 -0.17
N PRO A 59 1.58 19.80 0.97
CA PRO A 59 1.78 19.16 2.27
C PRO A 59 0.70 18.11 2.56
N LEU A 60 1.07 17.03 3.25
CA LEU A 60 0.12 15.95 3.60
C LEU A 60 -1.16 16.47 4.26
N ARG A 61 -1.04 17.43 5.19
CA ARG A 61 -2.18 18.06 5.87
C ARG A 61 -3.20 18.71 4.93
N ASP A 62 -2.75 19.23 3.79
CA ASP A 62 -3.60 19.93 2.83
C ASP A 62 -4.30 18.94 1.88
N ALA A 63 -3.75 17.74 1.70
CA ALA A 63 -4.33 16.68 0.89
C ALA A 63 -5.36 15.82 1.66
N LEU A 64 -5.20 15.64 2.97
CA LEU A 64 -6.10 14.81 3.80
C LEU A 64 -7.60 15.15 3.69
N PRO A 65 -8.03 16.42 3.53
CA PRO A 65 -9.44 16.76 3.32
C PRO A 65 -10.10 16.05 2.13
N ALA A 66 -9.33 15.62 1.12
CA ALA A 66 -9.86 14.82 0.01
C ALA A 66 -10.47 13.48 0.48
N LEU A 67 -10.07 12.98 1.65
CA LEU A 67 -10.54 11.73 2.24
C LEU A 67 -11.69 11.92 3.24
N ALA A 68 -12.11 13.16 3.51
CA ALA A 68 -13.06 13.49 4.58
C ALA A 68 -14.47 12.89 4.42
N LYS A 69 -14.83 12.47 3.20
CA LYS A 69 -16.14 11.85 2.92
C LYS A 69 -16.11 10.32 2.99
N LEU A 70 -14.93 9.72 3.14
CA LEU A 70 -14.78 8.26 3.15
C LEU A 70 -15.15 7.68 4.51
N THR A 71 -15.67 6.45 4.52
CA THR A 71 -15.80 5.66 5.75
C THR A 71 -14.46 4.99 6.08
N PRO A 72 -14.20 4.61 7.35
CA PRO A 72 -12.98 3.90 7.72
C PRO A 72 -12.71 2.64 6.88
N ASP A 73 -13.74 1.94 6.42
CA ASP A 73 -13.58 0.68 5.66
C ASP A 73 -13.26 0.90 4.18
N GLN A 74 -13.45 2.13 3.68
CA GLN A 74 -13.00 2.53 2.34
C GLN A 74 -11.50 2.83 2.28
N ILE A 75 -10.83 2.93 3.44
CA ILE A 75 -9.38 3.18 3.56
C ILE A 75 -8.70 1.86 3.93
N ARG A 76 -7.97 1.28 2.98
CA ARG A 76 -7.41 -0.06 3.08
C ARG A 76 -5.89 -0.02 2.87
N LEU A 77 -5.20 -0.83 3.65
CA LEU A 77 -3.78 -1.11 3.48
C LEU A 77 -3.61 -2.23 2.46
N VAL A 78 -2.65 -2.07 1.53
CA VAL A 78 -2.21 -3.12 0.61
C VAL A 78 -0.71 -3.29 0.76
N LEU A 79 -0.26 -4.54 0.95
CA LEU A 79 1.15 -4.91 1.09
C LEU A 79 1.48 -5.96 0.04
N PRO A 80 1.59 -5.57 -1.25
CA PRO A 80 1.80 -6.52 -2.31
C PRO A 80 3.24 -7.06 -2.28
N ALA A 81 3.40 -8.30 -2.68
CA ALA A 81 4.69 -8.93 -2.92
C ALA A 81 4.76 -9.41 -4.38
N PRO A 82 5.96 -9.55 -4.97
CA PRO A 82 6.09 -10.17 -6.30
C PRO A 82 5.41 -11.55 -6.31
N GLY A 83 4.46 -11.75 -7.23
CA GLY A 83 3.66 -12.99 -7.31
C GLY A 83 2.46 -13.05 -6.35
N ASP A 84 2.18 -12.00 -5.58
CA ASP A 84 1.03 -11.90 -4.69
C ASP A 84 0.27 -10.58 -4.93
N PRO A 85 -0.68 -10.56 -5.89
CA PRO A 85 -1.46 -9.37 -6.20
C PRO A 85 -2.60 -9.12 -5.21
N ARG A 86 -2.67 -9.88 -4.09
CA ARG A 86 -3.77 -9.72 -3.13
C ARG A 86 -3.81 -8.28 -2.60
N GLY A 87 -5.02 -7.75 -2.54
CA GLY A 87 -5.34 -6.37 -2.18
C GLY A 87 -5.31 -5.36 -3.33
N LEU A 88 -4.72 -5.68 -4.49
CA LEU A 88 -4.67 -4.76 -5.63
C LEU A 88 -5.99 -4.74 -6.43
N PRO A 89 -6.40 -3.58 -6.96
CA PRO A 89 -7.67 -3.41 -7.68
C PRO A 89 -7.68 -4.02 -9.10
N GLY A 90 -6.59 -4.64 -9.53
CA GLY A 90 -6.36 -5.14 -10.89
C GLY A 90 -5.07 -4.58 -11.51
N PRO A 91 -4.74 -4.96 -12.75
CA PRO A 91 -3.56 -4.45 -13.45
C PRO A 91 -3.68 -2.96 -13.79
N GLY A 92 -2.55 -2.25 -13.81
CA GLY A 92 -2.47 -0.83 -14.15
C GLY A 92 -1.29 -0.13 -13.47
N ASP A 93 -1.12 1.17 -13.72
CA ASP A 93 0.02 1.94 -13.22
C ASP A 93 0.12 1.91 -11.69
N PHE A 94 -1.02 2.01 -10.99
CA PHE A 94 -1.07 1.88 -9.53
C PHE A 94 -0.55 0.52 -9.06
N ALA A 95 -0.95 -0.58 -9.71
CA ALA A 95 -0.53 -1.92 -9.30
C ALA A 95 0.97 -2.15 -9.52
N GLY A 96 1.51 -1.65 -10.64
CA GLY A 96 2.96 -1.67 -10.89
C GLY A 96 3.73 -0.87 -9.85
N ALA A 97 3.28 0.35 -9.54
CA ALA A 97 3.91 1.20 -8.53
C ALA A 97 3.81 0.59 -7.12
N ALA A 98 2.66 0.02 -6.76
CA ALA A 98 2.46 -0.68 -5.50
C ALA A 98 3.39 -1.88 -5.33
N LEU A 99 3.58 -2.68 -6.39
CA LEU A 99 4.51 -3.81 -6.37
C LEU A 99 5.97 -3.36 -6.21
N LEU A 100 6.36 -2.25 -6.83
CA LEU A 100 7.70 -1.68 -6.69
C LEU A 100 7.95 -1.12 -5.29
N ALA A 101 6.97 -0.42 -4.71
CA ALA A 101 7.06 0.12 -3.36
C ALA A 101 6.93 -0.97 -2.27
N GLY A 102 6.23 -2.08 -2.57
CA GLY A 102 5.88 -3.12 -1.60
C GLY A 102 4.81 -2.68 -0.59
N GLU A 103 4.23 -1.51 -0.77
CA GLU A 103 3.17 -0.95 0.06
C GLU A 103 2.31 0.05 -0.71
N ALA A 104 1.03 0.11 -0.39
CA ALA A 104 0.09 1.07 -0.95
C ALA A 104 -1.11 1.30 -0.01
N VAL A 105 -1.79 2.42 -0.23
CA VAL A 105 -3.08 2.74 0.38
C VAL A 105 -4.14 2.81 -0.71
N ILE A 106 -5.30 2.21 -0.47
CA ILE A 106 -6.49 2.40 -1.29
C ILE A 106 -7.52 3.17 -0.47
N ALA A 107 -8.03 4.27 -1.01
CA ALA A 107 -9.01 5.14 -0.39
C ALA A 107 -10.16 5.38 -1.38
N SER A 108 -11.09 4.41 -1.47
CA SER A 108 -12.14 4.37 -2.50
C SER A 108 -11.56 4.52 -3.92
N GLY A 109 -11.93 5.56 -4.67
CA GLY A 109 -11.46 5.83 -6.03
C GLY A 109 -10.05 6.42 -6.12
N LEU A 110 -9.24 6.33 -5.06
CA LEU A 110 -7.86 6.83 -5.03
C LEU A 110 -6.92 5.73 -4.53
N GLY A 111 -5.76 5.60 -5.16
CA GLY A 111 -4.62 4.85 -4.69
C GLY A 111 -3.50 5.79 -4.30
N LEU A 112 -2.78 5.53 -3.20
CA LEU A 112 -1.62 6.32 -2.78
C LEU A 112 -0.41 5.41 -2.60
N ILE A 113 0.71 5.81 -3.18
CA ILE A 113 1.99 5.11 -3.09
C ILE A 113 3.03 6.02 -2.43
N PRO A 114 3.70 5.59 -1.34
CA PRO A 114 4.80 6.36 -0.78
C PRO A 114 6.08 6.18 -1.59
N GLU A 115 6.64 7.29 -2.06
CA GLU A 115 7.94 7.38 -2.74
C GLU A 115 8.93 8.16 -1.87
N VAL A 116 10.09 7.58 -1.55
CA VAL A 116 11.15 8.32 -0.85
C VAL A 116 11.97 9.11 -1.87
N ARG A 117 12.03 10.43 -1.70
CA ARG A 117 12.89 11.32 -2.48
C ARG A 117 14.03 11.82 -1.61
N THR A 118 15.25 11.58 -2.08
CA THR A 118 16.47 12.08 -1.43
C THR A 118 16.88 13.40 -2.06
N HIS A 119 17.03 14.43 -1.23
CA HIS A 119 17.44 15.77 -1.62
C HIS A 119 18.82 16.09 -1.04
N THR A 120 19.62 16.89 -1.76
CA THR A 120 20.90 17.41 -1.24
C THR A 120 20.88 18.93 -1.31
N SER A 121 20.97 19.56 -0.14
CA SER A 121 21.08 21.01 0.01
C SER A 121 22.35 21.55 -0.66
N GLY A 122 22.37 22.84 -0.99
CA GLY A 122 23.57 23.55 -1.44
C GLY A 122 24.72 23.52 -0.41
N SER A 123 24.44 23.23 0.86
CA SER A 123 25.46 23.00 1.90
C SER A 123 25.98 21.55 1.97
N GLY A 124 25.51 20.66 1.10
CA GLY A 124 25.87 19.23 1.09
C GLY A 124 25.10 18.36 2.09
N MET A 125 24.13 18.93 2.83
CA MET A 125 23.26 18.14 3.73
C MET A 125 22.21 17.37 2.92
N THR A 126 22.14 16.06 3.17
CA THR A 126 21.14 15.18 2.55
C THR A 126 19.94 15.00 3.48
N PHE A 127 18.74 15.09 2.93
CA PHE A 127 17.48 14.85 3.64
C PHE A 127 16.50 14.08 2.75
N GLU A 128 15.53 13.42 3.37
CA GLU A 128 14.51 12.63 2.66
C GLU A 128 13.13 13.25 2.85
N THR A 129 12.34 13.19 1.79
CA THR A 129 10.93 13.56 1.79
C THR A 129 10.12 12.37 1.28
N VAL A 130 9.05 12.04 1.97
CA VAL A 130 8.08 11.03 1.53
C VAL A 130 7.04 11.72 0.66
N LEU A 131 7.02 11.39 -0.63
CA LEU A 131 6.00 11.83 -1.56
C LEU A 131 4.94 10.75 -1.73
N TRP A 132 3.69 11.05 -1.37
CA TRP A 132 2.54 10.21 -1.67
C TRP A 132 2.05 10.52 -3.07
N ARG A 133 2.31 9.64 -4.03
CA ARG A 133 1.76 9.76 -5.38
C ARG A 133 0.35 9.24 -5.43
N VAL A 134 -0.59 10.07 -5.90
CA VAL A 134 -2.00 9.70 -6.03
C VAL A 134 -2.29 9.14 -7.42
N TYR A 135 -3.01 8.03 -7.45
CA TYR A 135 -3.51 7.37 -8.66
C TYR A 135 -5.03 7.35 -8.65
N PRO A 136 -5.72 7.73 -9.73
CA PRO A 136 -7.16 7.51 -9.85
C PRO A 136 -7.44 6.01 -9.97
N LEU A 137 -8.42 5.53 -9.21
CA LEU A 137 -8.90 4.15 -9.23
C LEU A 137 -10.41 4.11 -9.51
N PRO A 138 -10.94 3.00 -10.04
CA PRO A 138 -12.39 2.79 -10.10
C PRO A 138 -12.98 2.84 -8.68
N THR A 139 -14.05 3.62 -8.48
CA THR A 139 -14.71 3.79 -7.17
C THR A 139 -15.17 2.47 -6.57
N ASP A 140 -15.62 1.54 -7.41
CA ASP A 140 -16.10 0.21 -7.05
C ASP A 140 -15.02 -0.87 -7.21
N ALA A 141 -13.74 -0.48 -7.25
CA ALA A 141 -12.66 -1.44 -7.33
C ALA A 141 -12.79 -2.45 -6.17
N PRO A 142 -13.02 -3.74 -6.48
CA PRO A 142 -13.28 -4.73 -5.45
C PRO A 142 -12.09 -4.77 -4.51
N ALA A 143 -12.35 -4.86 -3.20
CA ALA A 143 -11.31 -5.37 -2.32
C ALA A 143 -10.94 -6.73 -2.90
N ALA A 144 -9.70 -6.89 -3.36
CA ALA A 144 -9.26 -8.18 -3.88
C ALA A 144 -9.63 -9.24 -2.83
N SER A 145 -10.47 -10.18 -3.25
CA SER A 145 -11.11 -11.10 -2.34
C SER A 145 -10.05 -11.96 -1.67
N LEU A 146 -10.03 -11.98 -0.33
CA LEU A 146 -9.30 -13.00 0.42
C LEU A 146 -9.85 -14.42 0.15
N ALA A 147 -10.99 -14.54 -0.54
CA ALA A 147 -11.63 -15.82 -0.87
C ALA A 147 -11.17 -16.42 -2.20
N THR A 148 -10.31 -15.74 -2.97
CA THR A 148 -9.71 -16.32 -4.19
C THR A 148 -8.28 -16.74 -3.89
N PRO A 149 -7.85 -17.96 -4.25
CA PRO A 149 -6.49 -18.41 -4.01
C PRO A 149 -5.48 -17.43 -4.61
N GLY A 150 -4.39 -17.20 -3.89
CA GLY A 150 -3.31 -16.32 -4.36
C GLY A 150 -2.68 -16.89 -5.65
N ALA A 151 -1.96 -16.07 -6.43
CA ALA A 151 -1.38 -16.57 -7.69
C ALA A 151 -0.42 -17.74 -7.45
N ALA A 152 0.39 -17.70 -6.39
CA ALA A 152 1.25 -18.82 -5.99
C ALA A 152 0.47 -20.09 -5.62
N GLU A 153 -0.70 -19.94 -4.98
CA GLU A 153 -1.58 -21.06 -4.61
C GLU A 153 -2.26 -21.63 -5.85
N ALA A 154 -2.77 -20.77 -6.74
CA ALA A 154 -3.34 -21.17 -8.02
C ALA A 154 -2.31 -21.88 -8.91
N GLU A 155 -1.05 -21.44 -8.91
CA GLU A 155 0.02 -22.10 -9.67
C GLU A 155 0.42 -23.44 -9.05
N ALA A 156 0.45 -23.56 -7.72
CA ALA A 156 0.65 -24.84 -7.04
C ALA A 156 -0.49 -25.83 -7.33
N GLU A 157 -1.74 -25.38 -7.32
CA GLU A 157 -2.91 -26.19 -7.70
C GLU A 157 -2.84 -26.62 -9.17
N LEU A 158 -2.48 -25.71 -10.07
CA LEU A 158 -2.29 -26.02 -11.49
C LEU A 158 -1.18 -27.05 -11.69
N ALA A 159 -0.03 -26.88 -11.03
CA ALA A 159 1.08 -27.82 -11.09
C ALA A 159 0.69 -29.21 -10.58
N ALA A 160 -0.07 -29.27 -9.48
CA ALA A 160 -0.59 -30.52 -8.93
C ALA A 160 -1.56 -31.21 -9.91
N ALA A 161 -2.50 -30.47 -10.50
CA ALA A 161 -3.45 -30.99 -11.47
C ALA A 161 -2.77 -31.51 -12.76
N LEU A 162 -1.74 -30.81 -13.24
CA LEU A 162 -0.94 -31.23 -14.40
C LEU A 162 -0.14 -32.51 -14.12
N ALA A 163 0.45 -32.63 -12.93
CA ALA A 163 1.17 -33.83 -12.51
C ALA A 163 0.23 -35.04 -12.39
N GLU A 164 -0.94 -34.87 -11.79
CA GLU A 164 -1.95 -35.92 -11.65
C GLU A 164 -2.49 -36.38 -13.01
N THR A 165 -2.79 -35.44 -13.90
CA THR A 165 -3.26 -35.74 -15.27
C THR A 165 -2.20 -36.50 -16.05
N THR A 166 -0.93 -36.07 -15.97
CA THR A 166 0.18 -36.75 -16.65
C THR A 166 0.36 -38.16 -16.10
N ALA A 167 0.32 -38.33 -14.77
CA ALA A 167 0.40 -39.65 -14.13
C ALA A 167 -0.73 -40.58 -14.58
N ALA A 168 -1.95 -40.06 -14.74
CA ALA A 168 -3.08 -40.82 -15.27
C ALA A 168 -2.87 -41.24 -16.73
N LEU A 169 -2.35 -40.36 -17.59
CA LEU A 169 -2.07 -40.66 -18.99
C LEU A 169 -0.98 -41.74 -19.15
N THR A 170 0.08 -41.74 -18.34
CA THR A 170 1.11 -42.81 -18.37
C THR A 170 0.63 -44.17 -17.90
N ARG A 171 -0.55 -44.26 -17.27
CA ARG A 171 -1.14 -45.54 -16.82
C ARG A 171 -2.10 -46.15 -17.84
N LEU A 172 -2.35 -45.46 -18.96
CA LEU A 172 -3.09 -45.95 -20.12
C LEU A 172 -2.14 -46.61 -21.13
#